data_AF-A0A0P7BVI4-F1
#
_entry.id   AF-A0A0P7BVI4-F1
#
_cell.length_a   1.000
_cell.length_b   1.000
_cell.length_c   1.000
_cell.angle_alpha   90.00
_cell.angle_beta   90.00
_cell.angle_gamma   90.00
#
_symmetry.space_group_name_H-M   'P 1'
#
loop_
_entity.id
_entity.type
_entity.pdbx_description
1 polymer ?
#
loop_
_entity_poly.entity_id
_entity_poly.type
_entity_poly.pdbx_seq_one_letter_code
_entity_poly.pdbx_strand_id
1 'polypeptide(L)'
;MVSSYKLLQAIVVIATAVAATVAPRGTKILDRVPLMPRIPSVSKHHEVLRARATMEVDHSVLAEATCLDRNQAIILHDETVAQLSICGGMPGSIDGCTGARAATVGEVGTALFTVSADDAGASITISKQQWMRCVQAARDRCPTGSLSATCVGGASSGDVSFTLENPQSHDL
;
A
#
# COMPACT_ATOMS: atom_id res chain seq x y z
N MET A 1 39.96 51.32 -37.47
CA MET A 1 39.86 50.83 -38.87
C MET A 1 38.91 49.63 -38.84
N VAL A 2 37.63 49.83 -39.16
CA VAL A 2 36.98 49.50 -40.46
C VAL A 2 37.04 47.97 -40.69
N SER A 3 35.98 47.19 -40.45
CA SER A 3 34.67 47.10 -41.12
C SER A 3 34.61 45.87 -42.01
N SER A 4 33.60 45.03 -41.75
CA SER A 4 32.82 44.27 -42.74
C SER A 4 33.47 43.10 -43.49
N TYR A 5 32.77 41.96 -43.57
CA TYR A 5 32.02 41.51 -44.76
C TYR A 5 31.26 40.21 -44.36
N LYS A 6 29.93 40.27 -44.25
CA LYS A 6 28.97 39.80 -45.27
C LYS A 6 28.92 38.26 -45.37
N LEU A 7 27.87 37.62 -44.84
CA LEU A 7 26.54 37.40 -45.45
C LEU A 7 26.51 36.08 -46.26
N LEU A 8 25.42 35.32 -46.05
CA LEU A 8 24.75 34.39 -46.99
C LEU A 8 25.52 33.06 -47.21
N GLN A 9 24.93 31.86 -47.24
CA GLN A 9 23.67 31.32 -47.77
C GLN A 9 23.72 29.78 -47.45
N ALA A 10 22.72 28.90 -47.51
CA ALA A 10 21.39 28.89 -48.08
C ALA A 10 20.58 27.70 -47.49
N ILE A 11 19.26 27.85 -47.59
CA ILE A 11 18.15 26.97 -47.26
C ILE A 11 18.05 25.79 -48.24
N VAL A 12 17.69 24.59 -47.76
CA VAL A 12 16.93 23.60 -48.54
C VAL A 12 15.90 22.92 -47.63
N VAL A 13 14.67 23.44 -47.65
CA VAL A 13 13.47 22.73 -47.17
C VAL A 13 12.62 22.46 -48.41
N ILE A 14 12.57 21.21 -48.84
CA ILE A 14 11.71 20.78 -49.95
C ILE A 14 10.43 20.21 -49.32
N ALA A 15 9.38 21.01 -49.34
CA ALA A 15 8.01 20.55 -49.12
C ALA A 15 7.38 20.27 -50.48
N THR A 16 7.09 19.01 -50.80
CA THR A 16 6.29 18.61 -51.94
C THR A 16 5.00 17.95 -51.46
N ALA A 17 3.88 18.59 -51.78
CA ALA A 17 2.53 18.08 -51.59
C ALA A 17 2.16 17.17 -52.76
N VAL A 18 1.54 16.01 -52.50
CA VAL A 18 0.83 15.23 -53.53
C VAL A 18 -0.47 14.62 -53.01
N ALA A 19 -1.55 15.10 -53.64
CA ALA A 19 -2.82 14.47 -54.00
C ALA A 19 -3.69 13.73 -52.95
N ALA A 20 -4.88 14.30 -52.77
CA ALA A 20 -6.08 13.67 -52.26
C ALA A 20 -6.52 12.45 -53.10
N THR A 21 -6.94 11.39 -52.41
CA THR A 21 -7.88 10.39 -52.93
C THR A 21 -9.07 10.31 -51.97
N VAL A 22 -10.28 10.38 -52.52
CA VAL A 22 -11.55 10.35 -51.81
C VAL A 22 -12.27 9.03 -52.09
N ALA A 23 -12.94 8.52 -51.03
CA ALA A 23 -14.08 7.58 -50.95
C ALA A 23 -13.78 6.07 -50.83
N PRO A 24 -14.72 5.26 -50.26
CA PRO A 24 -15.96 5.58 -49.54
C PRO A 24 -16.06 5.00 -48.11
N ARG A 25 -16.97 5.61 -47.34
CA ARG A 25 -17.76 5.10 -46.20
C ARG A 25 -17.48 3.65 -45.76
N GLY A 26 -16.61 3.49 -44.77
CA GLY A 26 -16.74 2.40 -43.81
C GLY A 26 -18.00 2.62 -42.98
N THR A 27 -19.02 1.81 -43.21
CA THR A 27 -20.19 1.70 -42.36
C THR A 27 -19.72 1.51 -40.92
N LYS A 28 -20.09 2.44 -40.04
CA LYS A 28 -20.03 2.22 -38.59
C LYS A 28 -20.99 1.08 -38.28
N ILE A 29 -20.50 -0.15 -38.29
CA ILE A 29 -21.09 -1.21 -37.48
C ILE A 29 -20.74 -0.79 -36.06
N LEU A 30 -21.60 0.07 -35.50
CA LEU A 30 -21.79 0.13 -34.07
C LEU A 30 -22.28 -1.25 -33.70
N ASP A 31 -21.34 -2.15 -33.41
CA ASP A 31 -21.59 -3.30 -32.58
C ASP A 31 -22.12 -2.75 -31.26
N ARG A 32 -23.45 -2.64 -31.20
CA ARG A 32 -24.20 -2.60 -29.96
C ARG A 32 -23.96 -3.94 -29.31
N VAL A 33 -22.79 -4.13 -28.71
CA VAL A 33 -22.67 -5.04 -27.58
C VAL A 33 -23.59 -4.45 -26.53
N PRO A 34 -24.72 -5.09 -26.18
CA PRO A 34 -25.51 -4.61 -25.06
C PRO A 34 -24.57 -4.61 -23.86
N LEU A 35 -24.28 -3.41 -23.33
CA LEU A 35 -23.71 -3.23 -22.00
C LEU A 35 -24.75 -3.75 -21.01
N MET A 36 -24.85 -5.06 -20.90
CA MET A 36 -25.59 -5.67 -19.81
C MET A 36 -24.87 -5.25 -18.54
N PRO A 37 -25.58 -4.66 -17.56
CA PRO A 37 -25.00 -4.43 -16.25
C PRO A 37 -24.47 -5.77 -15.76
N ARG A 38 -23.17 -5.87 -15.45
CA ARG A 38 -22.66 -7.02 -14.69
C ARG A 38 -23.27 -6.91 -13.31
N ILE A 39 -24.47 -7.45 -13.13
CA ILE A 39 -25.03 -7.68 -11.80
C ILE A 39 -24.13 -8.77 -11.21
N PRO A 40 -23.28 -8.47 -10.21
CA PRO A 40 -22.52 -9.53 -9.56
C PRO A 40 -23.55 -10.47 -8.96
N SER A 41 -23.63 -11.70 -9.48
CA SER A 41 -24.51 -12.70 -8.89
C SER A 41 -24.08 -12.87 -7.44
N VAL A 42 -25.01 -12.69 -6.49
CA VAL A 42 -24.77 -12.83 -5.05
C VAL A 42 -24.00 -14.12 -4.73
N SER A 43 -24.28 -15.20 -5.46
CA SER A 43 -23.55 -16.48 -5.41
C SER A 43 -22.02 -16.32 -5.61
N LYS A 44 -21.59 -15.64 -6.68
CA LYS A 44 -20.16 -15.40 -6.97
C LYS A 44 -19.49 -14.50 -5.93
N HIS A 45 -20.21 -13.53 -5.36
CA HIS A 45 -19.65 -12.70 -4.29
C HIS A 45 -19.33 -13.53 -3.05
N HIS A 46 -20.26 -14.41 -2.63
CA HIS A 46 -20.02 -15.29 -1.49
C HIS A 46 -18.92 -16.32 -1.74
N GLU A 47 -18.78 -16.83 -2.96
CA GLU A 47 -17.68 -17.71 -3.34
C GLU A 47 -16.32 -17.03 -3.16
N VAL A 48 -16.17 -15.77 -3.62
CA VAL A 48 -14.94 -14.99 -3.42
C VAL A 48 -14.67 -14.72 -1.94
N LEU A 49 -15.69 -14.41 -1.15
CA LEU A 49 -15.52 -14.21 0.30
C LEU A 49 -15.07 -15.49 1.00
N ARG A 50 -15.63 -16.65 0.64
CA ARG A 50 -15.19 -17.95 1.17
C ARG A 50 -13.76 -18.28 0.76
N ALA A 51 -13.41 -18.06 -0.51
CA ALA A 51 -12.05 -18.29 -1.00
C ALA A 51 -11.02 -17.42 -0.26
N ARG A 52 -11.37 -16.16 0.06
CA ARG A 52 -10.54 -15.27 0.88
C ARG A 52 -10.43 -15.73 2.32
N ALA A 53 -11.53 -16.21 2.90
CA ALA A 53 -11.54 -16.75 4.25
C ALA A 53 -10.69 -18.03 4.40
N THR A 54 -10.46 -18.76 3.30
CA THR A 54 -9.59 -19.94 3.27
C THR A 54 -8.16 -19.65 2.83
N MET A 55 -7.78 -18.39 2.61
CA MET A 55 -6.39 -18.04 2.30
C MET A 55 -5.53 -18.27 3.55
N GLU A 56 -4.49 -19.07 3.40
CA GLU A 56 -3.54 -19.34 4.48
C GLU A 56 -2.73 -18.08 4.80
N VAL A 57 -2.58 -17.81 6.09
CA VAL A 57 -1.75 -16.71 6.59
C VAL A 57 -0.30 -17.18 6.66
N ASP A 58 0.61 -16.42 6.04
CA ASP A 58 2.04 -16.72 6.12
C ASP A 58 2.57 -16.37 7.52
N HIS A 59 2.87 -17.38 8.33
CA HIS A 59 3.42 -17.19 9.67
C HIS A 59 4.95 -17.02 9.71
N SER A 60 5.65 -17.23 8.58
CA SER A 60 7.11 -17.11 8.56
C SER A 60 7.62 -15.67 8.74
N VAL A 61 6.73 -14.68 8.58
CA VAL A 61 7.03 -13.25 8.81
C VAL A 61 6.88 -12.82 10.27
N LEU A 62 6.42 -13.71 11.15
CA LEU A 62 6.16 -13.42 12.56
C LEU A 62 7.12 -14.26 13.43
N ALA A 63 7.94 -13.60 14.24
CA ALA A 63 8.81 -14.28 15.19
C ALA A 63 8.01 -14.72 16.43
N GLU A 64 7.23 -13.79 17.00
CA GLU A 64 6.34 -14.05 18.13
C GLU A 64 5.17 -13.08 18.17
N ALA A 65 4.09 -13.49 18.86
CA ALA A 65 2.96 -12.64 19.19
C ALA A 65 2.37 -13.04 20.55
N THR A 66 2.16 -12.05 21.41
CA THR A 66 1.59 -12.19 22.75
C THR A 66 0.32 -11.35 22.84
N CYS A 67 -0.79 -11.98 23.23
CA CYS A 67 -2.04 -11.26 23.46
C CYS A 67 -2.00 -10.64 24.85
N LEU A 68 -2.09 -9.31 24.95
CA LEU A 68 -1.90 -8.57 26.20
C LEU A 68 -3.22 -8.50 26.98
N ASP A 69 -4.23 -7.84 26.42
CA ASP A 69 -5.60 -7.84 26.93
C ASP A 69 -6.61 -8.16 25.82
N ARG A 70 -7.18 -9.36 25.87
CA ARG A 70 -8.17 -9.86 24.89
C ARG A 70 -9.49 -9.10 24.90
N ASN A 71 -9.77 -8.34 25.96
CA ASN A 71 -11.01 -7.61 26.17
C ASN A 71 -10.93 -6.13 25.77
N GLN A 72 -9.73 -5.63 25.45
CA GLN A 72 -9.55 -4.26 25.02
C GLN A 72 -10.30 -4.02 23.70
N ALA A 73 -11.19 -3.02 23.69
CA ALA A 73 -12.04 -2.75 22.54
C ALA A 73 -11.26 -2.00 21.45
N ILE A 74 -10.80 -2.70 20.42
CA ILE A 74 -10.11 -2.13 19.26
C ILE A 74 -11.00 -2.33 18.03
N ILE A 75 -11.44 -1.25 17.40
CA ILE A 75 -12.31 -1.29 16.22
C ILE A 75 -11.46 -1.60 14.98
N LEU A 76 -11.86 -2.61 14.19
CA LEU A 76 -11.11 -3.04 13.01
C LEU A 76 -10.85 -1.92 11.99
N HIS A 77 -11.80 -1.00 11.83
CA HIS A 77 -11.62 0.15 10.95
C HIS A 77 -10.47 1.03 11.44
N ASP A 78 -10.51 1.42 12.71
CA ASP A 78 -9.48 2.23 13.36
C ASP A 78 -8.12 1.54 13.28
N GLU A 79 -8.04 0.24 13.59
CA GLU A 79 -6.82 -0.56 13.47
C GLU A 79 -6.26 -0.52 12.04
N THR A 80 -7.09 -0.75 11.03
CA THR A 80 -6.63 -0.76 9.64
C THR A 80 -6.08 0.60 9.22
N VAL A 81 -6.70 1.70 9.65
CA VAL A 81 -6.23 3.05 9.33
C VAL A 81 -4.97 3.39 10.14
N ALA A 82 -4.91 3.04 11.42
CA ALA A 82 -3.74 3.22 12.28
C ALA A 82 -2.53 2.42 11.78
N GLN A 83 -2.75 1.19 11.32
CA GLN A 83 -1.74 0.34 10.69
C GLN A 83 -1.13 1.01 9.46
N LEU A 84 -1.92 1.78 8.70
CA LEU A 84 -1.47 2.51 7.51
C LEU A 84 -0.90 3.89 7.82
N SER A 85 -1.13 4.44 9.02
CA SER A 85 -0.70 5.78 9.42
C SER A 85 0.72 5.82 10.00
N ILE A 86 1.31 4.66 10.30
CA ILE A 86 2.72 4.58 10.73
C ILE A 86 3.65 5.27 9.72
N CYS A 87 4.76 5.80 10.22
CA CYS A 87 5.80 6.47 9.43
C CYS A 87 5.33 7.75 8.71
N GLY A 88 4.24 8.36 9.17
CA GLY A 88 3.65 9.57 8.57
C GLY A 88 2.62 9.26 7.48
N GLY A 89 2.10 8.02 7.46
CA GLY A 89 1.27 7.48 6.40
C GLY A 89 2.11 6.73 5.38
N MET A 90 1.72 5.49 5.06
CA MET A 90 2.29 4.74 3.93
C MET A 90 1.50 5.09 2.64
N PRO A 91 1.94 6.07 1.82
CA PRO A 91 1.22 6.51 0.62
C PRO A 91 1.00 5.37 -0.37
N GLY A 92 0.13 5.59 -1.37
CA GLY A 92 -0.38 4.61 -2.34
C GLY A 92 0.62 3.96 -3.30
N SER A 93 1.84 3.68 -2.87
CA SER A 93 2.88 2.89 -3.53
C SER A 93 3.41 1.84 -2.54
N ILE A 94 4.20 0.88 -3.04
CA ILE A 94 4.83 -0.22 -2.29
C ILE A 94 5.79 0.29 -1.18
N ASP A 95 5.96 1.61 -1.08
CA ASP A 95 6.88 2.29 -0.21
C ASP A 95 6.58 1.94 1.26
N GLY A 96 7.58 1.33 1.89
CA GLY A 96 7.54 0.92 3.28
C GLY A 96 7.75 2.08 4.23
N CYS A 97 7.93 1.72 5.50
CA CYS A 97 8.54 2.62 6.45
C CYS A 97 10.03 2.74 6.11
N THR A 98 10.36 3.66 5.20
CA THR A 98 11.73 3.86 4.75
C THR A 98 12.23 5.21 5.28
N GLY A 99 13.23 5.17 6.14
CA GLY A 99 13.81 6.36 6.76
C GLY A 99 14.63 5.98 7.99
N ALA A 100 15.63 6.78 8.34
CA ALA A 100 16.52 6.53 9.48
C ALA A 100 15.84 6.77 10.85
N ARG A 101 14.64 6.23 11.08
CA ARG A 101 13.90 6.33 12.35
C ARG A 101 13.92 5.00 13.06
N ALA A 102 14.26 5.01 14.34
CA ALA A 102 14.26 3.81 15.19
C ALA A 102 12.84 3.42 15.66
N ALA A 103 11.91 4.39 15.68
CA ALA A 103 10.54 4.19 16.14
C ALA A 103 9.54 5.04 15.37
N THR A 104 8.28 4.58 15.38
CA THR A 104 7.14 5.31 14.82
C THR A 104 5.86 4.92 15.55
N VAL A 105 4.84 5.75 15.36
CA VAL A 105 3.50 5.53 15.92
C VAL A 105 2.48 5.73 14.81
N GLY A 106 1.42 4.94 14.85
CA GLY A 106 0.21 5.13 14.05
C GLY A 106 -1.00 5.05 14.97
N GLU A 107 -1.77 6.13 15.06
CA GLU A 107 -2.91 6.23 15.98
C GLU A 107 -4.15 6.71 15.24
N VAL A 108 -5.25 5.99 15.42
CA VAL A 108 -6.59 6.38 14.96
C VAL A 108 -7.60 5.83 15.94
N GLY A 109 -8.43 6.70 16.52
CA GLY A 109 -9.57 6.30 17.36
C GLY A 109 -9.18 5.32 18.47
N THR A 110 -9.68 4.09 18.38
CA THR A 110 -9.47 3.01 19.36
C THR A 110 -8.21 2.16 19.12
N ALA A 111 -7.34 2.54 18.18
CA ALA A 111 -6.15 1.78 17.83
C ALA A 111 -4.88 2.65 17.83
N LEU A 112 -3.89 2.21 18.61
CA LEU A 112 -2.55 2.75 18.68
C LEU A 112 -1.54 1.66 18.36
N PHE A 113 -0.80 1.83 17.26
CA PHE A 113 0.40 1.06 16.95
C PHE A 113 1.63 1.81 17.43
N THR A 114 2.43 1.20 18.31
CA THR A 114 3.79 1.65 18.62
C THR A 114 4.76 0.67 17.99
N VAL A 115 5.68 1.13 17.14
CA VAL A 115 6.57 0.28 16.35
C VAL A 115 8.01 0.72 16.53
N SER A 116 8.94 -0.22 16.72
CA SER A 116 10.37 0.04 16.89
C SER A 116 11.25 -1.04 16.29
N ALA A 117 12.45 -0.67 15.85
CA ALA A 117 13.51 -1.63 15.57
C ALA A 117 14.06 -2.21 16.90
N ASP A 118 14.28 -3.52 16.94
CA ASP A 118 14.68 -4.21 18.17
C ASP A 118 16.16 -4.00 18.52
N ASP A 119 17.01 -3.94 17.49
CA ASP A 119 18.43 -3.73 17.65
C ASP A 119 18.75 -2.27 17.98
N ALA A 120 19.60 -2.05 19.00
CA ALA A 120 20.07 -0.73 19.36
C ALA A 120 20.80 -0.05 18.19
N GLY A 121 20.34 1.13 17.80
CA GLY A 121 20.91 1.90 16.69
C GLY A 121 20.39 1.50 15.31
N ALA A 122 19.51 0.51 15.20
CA ALA A 122 18.84 0.17 13.95
C ALA A 122 17.70 1.15 13.63
N SER A 123 17.39 1.27 12.34
CA SER A 123 16.25 2.01 11.83
C SER A 123 15.24 1.07 11.19
N ILE A 124 13.96 1.43 11.24
CA ILE A 124 12.90 0.69 10.57
C ILE A 124 13.06 0.84 9.04
N THR A 125 13.04 -0.28 8.33
CA THR A 125 13.14 -0.40 6.86
C THR A 125 12.03 -1.30 6.27
N ILE A 126 11.01 -1.64 7.07
CA ILE A 126 9.99 -2.62 6.72
C ILE A 126 9.13 -2.16 5.54
N SER A 127 8.97 -3.04 4.53
CA SER A 127 8.07 -2.78 3.40
C SER A 127 6.60 -2.82 3.83
N LYS A 128 5.73 -2.08 3.12
CA LYS A 128 4.28 -2.10 3.38
C LYS A 128 3.70 -3.51 3.32
N GLN A 129 4.12 -4.31 2.34
CA GLN A 129 3.63 -5.68 2.18
C GLN A 129 4.04 -6.58 3.35
N GLN A 130 5.30 -6.51 3.79
CA GLN A 130 5.79 -7.29 4.93
C GLN A 130 5.10 -6.88 6.22
N TRP A 131 4.95 -5.57 6.46
CA TRP A 131 4.22 -5.03 7.61
C TRP A 131 2.79 -5.57 7.67
N MET A 132 2.03 -5.49 6.56
CA MET A 132 0.66 -5.99 6.51
C MET A 132 0.55 -7.49 6.78
N ARG A 133 1.47 -8.29 6.22
CA ARG A 133 1.48 -9.74 6.48
C ARG A 133 1.82 -10.06 7.93
N CYS A 134 2.78 -9.35 8.53
CA CYS A 134 3.14 -9.55 9.93
C CYS A 134 1.98 -9.22 10.88
N VAL A 135 1.32 -8.07 10.69
CA VAL A 135 0.14 -7.70 11.50
C VAL A 135 -0.99 -8.72 11.31
N GLN A 136 -1.22 -9.20 10.08
CA GLN A 136 -2.19 -10.25 9.82
C GLN A 136 -1.86 -11.56 10.54
N ALA A 137 -0.58 -11.97 10.54
CA ALA A 137 -0.13 -13.15 11.27
C ALA A 137 -0.25 -12.98 12.79
N ALA A 138 0.03 -11.79 13.31
CA ALA A 138 -0.18 -11.46 14.73
C ALA A 138 -1.67 -11.50 15.09
N ARG A 139 -2.57 -11.01 14.22
CA ARG A 139 -4.03 -11.09 14.40
C ARG A 139 -4.59 -12.49 14.26
N ASP A 140 -3.98 -13.35 13.46
CA ASP A 140 -4.34 -14.77 13.45
C ASP A 140 -4.06 -15.42 14.82
N ARG A 141 -2.94 -15.04 15.47
CA ARG A 141 -2.60 -15.51 16.83
C ARG A 141 -3.44 -14.86 17.94
N CYS A 142 -3.73 -13.56 17.80
CA CYS A 142 -4.48 -12.74 18.76
C CYS A 142 -5.66 -12.04 18.06
N PRO A 143 -6.79 -12.74 17.86
CA PRO A 143 -7.90 -12.25 17.03
C PRO A 143 -8.60 -11.00 17.56
N THR A 144 -8.53 -10.76 18.87
CA THR A 144 -9.18 -9.62 19.53
C THR A 144 -8.25 -9.03 20.59
N GLY A 145 -8.54 -7.79 20.99
CA GLY A 145 -7.81 -7.13 22.07
C GLY A 145 -6.46 -6.56 21.65
N SER A 146 -5.68 -6.14 22.65
CA SER A 146 -4.29 -5.74 22.46
C SER A 146 -3.35 -6.90 22.31
N LEU A 147 -2.23 -6.62 21.66
CA LEU A 147 -1.15 -7.57 21.46
C LEU A 147 0.20 -6.87 21.35
N SER A 148 1.25 -7.60 21.64
CA SER A 148 2.61 -7.29 21.18
C SER A 148 3.05 -8.36 20.19
N ALA A 149 3.86 -7.99 19.21
CA ALA A 149 4.38 -8.92 18.23
C ALA A 149 5.71 -8.43 17.65
N THR A 150 6.50 -9.38 17.16
CA THR A 150 7.77 -9.14 16.51
C THR A 150 7.75 -9.68 15.10
N CYS A 151 7.96 -8.79 14.14
CA CYS A 151 8.08 -9.11 12.72
C CYS A 151 9.51 -9.51 12.39
N VAL A 152 9.68 -10.63 11.70
CA VAL A 152 10.99 -11.07 11.22
C VAL A 152 11.51 -10.05 10.19
N GLY A 153 12.69 -9.51 10.43
CA GLY A 153 13.34 -8.47 9.63
C GLY A 153 12.64 -7.12 9.70
N GLY A 154 12.83 -6.30 8.66
CA GLY A 154 12.17 -4.99 8.56
C GLY A 154 12.85 -3.87 9.34
N ALA A 155 14.01 -4.13 9.93
CA ALA A 155 14.94 -3.13 10.42
C ALA A 155 16.24 -3.16 9.61
N SER A 156 17.08 -2.12 9.74
CA SER A 156 18.40 -2.06 9.10
C SER A 156 19.33 -3.16 9.61
N SER A 157 19.10 -3.62 10.84
CA SER A 157 19.60 -4.87 11.41
C SER A 157 18.52 -5.43 12.33
N GLY A 158 18.36 -6.75 12.36
CA GLY A 158 17.39 -7.42 13.22
C GLY A 158 15.93 -7.23 12.80
N ASP A 159 15.07 -7.33 13.80
CA ASP A 159 13.61 -7.43 13.67
C ASP A 159 12.91 -6.10 14.05
N VAL A 160 11.60 -6.06 13.82
CA VAL A 160 10.74 -4.93 14.21
C VAL A 160 9.67 -5.42 15.16
N SER A 161 9.67 -4.90 16.39
CA SER A 161 8.59 -5.12 17.34
C SER A 161 7.53 -4.04 17.26
N PHE A 162 6.30 -4.43 17.58
CA PHE A 162 5.20 -3.51 17.77
C PHE A 162 4.26 -3.91 18.90
N THR A 163 3.56 -2.92 19.44
CA THR A 163 2.38 -3.09 20.26
C THR A 163 1.16 -2.51 19.56
N LEU A 164 0.01 -3.12 19.80
CA LEU A 164 -1.30 -2.63 19.41
C LEU A 164 -2.17 -2.56 20.66
N GLU A 165 -2.67 -1.37 20.96
CA GLU A 165 -3.51 -1.10 22.13
C GLU A 165 -4.63 -0.09 21.83
N ASN A 166 -5.61 0.00 22.72
CA ASN A 166 -6.59 1.08 22.72
C ASN A 166 -6.09 2.19 23.66
N PRO A 167 -5.67 3.36 23.14
CA PRO A 167 -5.15 4.44 23.97
C PRO A 167 -6.22 5.03 24.91
N GLN A 168 -7.51 4.85 24.60
CA GLN A 168 -8.63 5.37 25.36
C GLN A 168 -9.05 4.49 26.55
N SER A 169 -8.54 3.26 26.65
CA SER A 169 -8.92 2.36 27.75
C SER A 169 -8.20 2.65 29.07
N HIS A 170 -7.24 3.57 29.08
CA HIS A 170 -6.55 4.02 30.30
C HIS A 170 -7.33 5.12 31.06
N ASP A 171 -8.40 5.65 30.46
CA ASP A 171 -9.22 6.73 31.04
C ASP A 171 -10.51 6.23 31.73
N LEU A 172 -10.65 4.90 31.90
CA LEU A 172 -11.84 4.25 32.50
C LEU A 172 -11.55 3.62 33.87
#